data_AF-A0A0B4EDW5-F1
#
_entry.id   AF-A0A0B4EDW5-F1
#
_cell.length_a   1.000
_cell.length_b   1.000
_cell.length_c   1.000
_cell.angle_alpha   90.00
_cell.angle_beta   90.00
_cell.angle_gamma   90.00
#
_symmetry.space_group_name_H-M   'P 1'
#
loop_
_entity.id
_entity.type
_entity.pdbx_description
1 polymer ?
#
loop_
_entity_poly.entity_id
_entity_poly.type
_entity_poly.pdbx_seq_one_letter_code
_entity_poly.pdbx_strand_id
1 'polypeptide(L)'
;MEVGRALTKAFLAIVAALAILPQHTADGGWQLRAYALITSPPNEIGDTFAGVAGVLAFLWIIVTVWLQSQELAEQRKELSATRDELKLTREAHQKQVNILEKQASIYEIEQKDRAEKRAKDQFDQMLRALADLVGNEREWGEPWVPSTTRPHMLNLGTSVFNLKDPQSVDEAIKQAVSSSQHCHETLDGYFASQTPFSKSGKMDAYIACLAFVKDVMGLYDDLGPDQKLRFDFLGLTQLSENLRALLEMNIWLESEAT
;
A
#
# COMPACT_ATOMS: atom_id res chain seq x y z
N MET A 1 -24.71 53.12 -6.98
CA MET A 1 -25.39 54.08 -6.07
C MET A 1 -25.44 55.51 -6.62
N GLU A 2 -24.42 55.99 -7.33
CA GLU A 2 -24.39 57.37 -7.85
C GLU A 2 -25.47 57.66 -8.91
N VAL A 3 -25.77 56.69 -9.77
CA VAL A 3 -26.78 56.81 -10.83
C VAL A 3 -28.17 57.12 -10.25
N GLY A 4 -28.59 56.42 -9.19
CA GLY A 4 -29.88 56.65 -8.54
C GLY A 4 -29.99 58.04 -7.88
N ARG A 5 -28.90 58.53 -7.28
CA ARG A 5 -28.84 59.89 -6.72
C ARG A 5 -28.87 60.95 -7.81
N ALA A 6 -28.17 60.74 -8.92
CA ALA A 6 -28.17 61.65 -10.06
C ALA A 6 -29.56 61.74 -10.71
N LEU A 7 -30.22 60.60 -10.94
CA LEU A 7 -31.59 60.54 -11.47
C LEU A 7 -32.62 61.20 -10.54
N THR A 8 -32.51 60.98 -9.23
CA THR A 8 -33.39 61.62 -8.24
C THR A 8 -33.21 63.14 -8.25
N LYS A 9 -31.96 63.64 -8.30
CA LYS A 9 -31.68 65.09 -8.39
C LYS A 9 -32.22 65.69 -9.69
N ALA A 10 -32.03 65.01 -10.82
CA ALA A 10 -32.56 65.46 -12.11
C ALA A 10 -34.09 65.52 -12.11
N PHE A 11 -34.75 64.49 -11.57
CA PHE A 11 -36.21 64.48 -11.42
C PHE A 11 -36.72 65.62 -10.52
N LEU A 12 -36.10 65.82 -9.35
CA LEU A 12 -36.47 66.91 -8.45
C LEU A 12 -36.23 68.29 -9.07
N ALA A 13 -35.16 68.46 -9.85
CA ALA A 13 -34.91 69.70 -10.59
C ALA A 13 -35.99 69.98 -11.63
N ILE A 14 -36.47 68.95 -12.35
CA ILE A 14 -37.59 69.07 -13.29
C ILE A 14 -38.88 69.46 -12.56
N VAL A 15 -39.19 68.80 -11.44
CA VAL A 15 -40.37 69.14 -10.62
C VAL A 15 -40.29 70.58 -10.10
N ALA A 16 -39.13 71.01 -9.61
CA ALA A 16 -38.90 72.39 -9.16
C ALA A 16 -39.04 73.40 -10.31
N ALA A 17 -38.51 73.10 -11.50
CA ALA A 17 -38.67 73.94 -12.67
C ALA A 17 -40.14 74.06 -13.09
N LEU A 18 -40.90 72.96 -13.06
CA LEU A 18 -42.33 72.95 -13.35
C LEU A 18 -43.14 73.77 -12.32
N ALA A 19 -42.70 73.83 -11.06
CA ALA A 19 -43.34 74.62 -10.01
C ALA A 19 -43.15 76.13 -10.20
N ILE A 20 -42.08 76.56 -10.88
CA ILE A 20 -41.78 77.97 -11.17
C ILE A 20 -42.50 78.46 -12.44
N LEU A 21 -43.02 77.55 -13.28
CA LEU A 21 -43.73 77.97 -14.49
C LEU A 21 -45.03 78.73 -14.13
N PRO A 22 -45.34 79.82 -14.84
CA PRO A 22 -46.59 80.55 -14.65
C PRO A 22 -47.78 79.72 -15.16
N GLN A 23 -48.91 79.79 -14.46
CA GLN A 23 -50.19 79.24 -14.91
C GLN A 23 -51.26 80.32 -14.95
N HIS A 24 -52.16 80.20 -15.93
CA HIS A 24 -53.31 81.07 -16.08
C HIS A 24 -54.44 80.59 -15.16
N THR A 25 -55.04 81.48 -14.39
CA THR A 25 -56.15 81.19 -13.49
C THR A 25 -57.51 81.34 -14.15
N ALA A 26 -58.53 80.71 -13.58
CA ALA A 26 -59.92 80.88 -14.02
C ALA A 26 -60.41 82.34 -13.91
N ASP A 27 -59.81 83.11 -13.01
CA ASP A 27 -60.15 84.51 -12.74
C ASP A 27 -59.44 85.51 -13.67
N GLY A 28 -58.68 85.04 -14.67
CA GLY A 28 -58.04 85.88 -15.69
C GLY A 28 -56.64 86.42 -15.32
N GLY A 29 -56.05 85.97 -14.21
CA GLY A 29 -54.71 86.38 -13.76
C GLY A 29 -53.62 85.33 -14.01
N TRP A 30 -52.36 85.78 -14.05
CA TRP A 30 -51.18 84.91 -14.06
C TRP A 30 -50.67 84.69 -12.63
N GLN A 31 -50.48 83.44 -12.23
CA GLN A 31 -49.85 83.09 -10.96
C GLN A 31 -48.80 82.00 -11.13
N LEU A 32 -47.82 81.96 -10.23
CA LEU A 32 -46.85 80.86 -10.17
C LEU A 32 -47.56 79.58 -9.70
N ARG A 33 -47.25 78.44 -10.33
CA ARG A 33 -47.80 77.14 -9.93
C ARG A 33 -47.50 76.80 -8.48
N ALA A 34 -46.31 77.15 -7.98
CA ALA A 34 -45.94 76.98 -6.57
C ALA A 34 -46.82 77.80 -5.61
N TYR A 35 -47.18 79.04 -5.99
CA TYR A 35 -48.04 79.89 -5.18
C TYR A 35 -49.45 79.32 -5.12
N ALA A 36 -49.97 78.91 -6.28
CA ALA A 36 -51.26 78.23 -6.38
C ALA A 36 -51.33 76.98 -5.51
N LEU A 37 -50.26 76.17 -5.52
CA LEU A 37 -50.17 74.95 -4.73
C LEU A 37 -50.24 75.23 -3.21
N ILE A 38 -49.56 76.28 -2.73
CA ILE A 38 -49.54 76.63 -1.30
C ILE A 38 -50.89 77.19 -0.83
N THR A 39 -51.62 77.87 -1.73
CA THR A 39 -52.95 78.42 -1.44
C THR A 39 -54.10 77.43 -1.64
N SER A 40 -53.84 76.27 -2.27
CA SER A 40 -54.84 75.24 -2.54
C SER A 40 -55.34 74.56 -1.27
N PRO A 41 -56.57 74.00 -1.29
CA PRO A 41 -57.08 73.15 -0.23
C PRO A 41 -56.11 71.99 0.07
N PRO A 42 -56.01 71.55 1.35
CA PRO A 42 -55.07 70.49 1.76
C PRO A 42 -55.14 69.20 0.93
N ASN A 43 -56.31 68.85 0.40
CA ASN A 43 -56.51 67.66 -0.42
C ASN A 43 -55.75 67.71 -1.76
N GLU A 44 -55.78 68.87 -2.45
CA GLU A 44 -55.12 69.05 -3.76
C GLU A 44 -53.59 69.07 -3.65
N ILE A 45 -53.08 69.58 -2.53
CA ILE A 45 -51.67 69.51 -2.17
C ILE A 45 -51.25 68.04 -2.02
N GLY A 46 -52.05 67.26 -1.28
CA GLY A 46 -51.85 65.82 -1.10
C GLY A 46 -51.80 65.06 -2.43
N ASP A 47 -52.75 65.30 -3.32
CA ASP A 47 -52.82 64.65 -4.63
C ASP A 47 -51.60 64.95 -5.50
N THR A 48 -51.09 66.18 -5.46
CA THR A 48 -49.90 66.56 -6.23
C THR A 48 -48.64 65.89 -5.69
N PHE A 49 -48.46 65.87 -4.36
CA PHE A 49 -47.33 65.16 -3.74
C PHE A 49 -47.41 63.65 -3.93
N ALA A 50 -48.62 63.07 -3.87
CA ALA A 50 -48.83 61.65 -4.13
C ALA A 50 -48.45 61.27 -5.57
N GLY A 51 -48.79 62.11 -6.56
CA GLY A 51 -48.37 61.92 -7.95
C GLY A 51 -46.86 61.97 -8.14
N VAL A 52 -46.18 62.97 -7.58
CA VAL A 52 -44.71 63.10 -7.65
C VAL A 52 -44.01 61.94 -6.94
N ALA A 53 -44.48 61.57 -5.74
CA ALA A 53 -43.94 60.44 -4.98
C ALA A 53 -44.15 59.11 -5.70
N GLY A 54 -45.30 58.92 -6.36
CA GLY A 54 -45.60 57.72 -7.13
C GLY A 54 -44.64 57.52 -8.31
N VAL A 55 -44.39 58.58 -9.10
CA VAL A 55 -43.43 58.53 -10.22
C VAL A 55 -42.00 58.28 -9.71
N LEU A 56 -41.61 58.93 -8.61
CA LEU A 56 -40.30 58.75 -8.02
C LEU A 56 -40.10 57.32 -7.49
N ALA A 57 -41.12 56.74 -6.84
CA ALA A 57 -41.09 55.35 -6.38
C ALA A 57 -40.96 54.38 -7.55
N PHE A 58 -41.71 54.59 -8.63
CA PHE A 58 -41.63 53.75 -9.83
C PHE A 58 -40.23 53.82 -10.48
N LEU A 59 -39.64 55.01 -10.55
CA LEU A 59 -38.28 55.20 -11.06
C LEU A 59 -37.25 54.46 -10.21
N TRP A 60 -37.40 54.47 -8.89
CA TRP A 60 -36.56 53.70 -7.98
C TRP A 60 -36.67 52.19 -8.22
N ILE A 61 -37.88 51.67 -8.44
CA ILE A 61 -38.09 50.25 -8.77
C ILE A 61 -37.31 49.86 -10.02
N ILE A 62 -37.41 50.64 -11.10
CA ILE A 62 -36.67 50.38 -12.35
C ILE A 62 -35.15 50.35 -12.10
N VAL A 63 -34.63 51.34 -11.37
CA VAL A 63 -33.19 51.40 -11.05
C VAL A 63 -32.75 50.18 -10.25
N THR A 64 -33.54 49.76 -9.26
CA THR A 64 -33.21 48.58 -8.44
C THR A 64 -33.23 47.28 -9.26
N VAL A 65 -34.23 47.07 -10.11
CA VAL A 65 -34.30 45.88 -10.98
C VAL A 65 -33.16 45.87 -11.99
N TRP A 66 -32.80 47.03 -12.55
CA TRP A 66 -31.66 47.12 -13.46
C TRP A 66 -30.33 46.79 -12.79
N LEU A 67 -30.10 47.31 -11.58
CA LEU A 67 -28.89 47.04 -10.81
C LEU A 67 -28.81 45.56 -10.38
N GLN A 68 -29.93 44.99 -9.91
CA GLN A 68 -30.03 43.55 -9.62
C GLN A 68 -29.77 42.68 -10.86
N SER A 69 -30.23 43.13 -12.04
CA SER A 69 -29.99 42.40 -13.30
C SER A 69 -28.51 42.36 -13.67
N GLN A 70 -27.76 43.42 -13.39
CA GLN A 70 -26.31 43.46 -13.62
C GLN A 70 -25.56 42.55 -12.64
N GLU A 71 -25.92 42.61 -11.35
CA GLU A 71 -25.33 41.74 -10.32
C GLU A 71 -25.54 40.26 -10.65
N LEU A 72 -26.74 39.87 -11.10
CA LEU A 72 -27.04 38.50 -11.52
C LEU A 72 -26.25 38.09 -12.77
N ALA A 73 -26.03 39.00 -13.72
CA ALA A 73 -25.23 38.72 -14.91
C ALA A 73 -23.75 38.49 -14.56
N GLU A 74 -23.22 39.25 -13.61
CA GLU A 74 -21.85 39.10 -13.13
C GLU A 74 -21.67 37.82 -12.29
N GLN A 75 -22.60 37.52 -11.39
CA GLN A 75 -22.63 36.24 -10.66
C GLN A 75 -22.66 35.02 -11.59
N ARG A 76 -23.39 35.09 -12.71
CA ARG A 76 -23.40 34.00 -13.69
C ARG A 76 -22.04 33.79 -14.35
N LYS A 77 -21.29 34.87 -14.62
CA LYS A 77 -19.94 34.77 -15.18
C LYS A 77 -18.98 34.14 -14.17
N GLU A 78 -19.06 34.56 -12.90
CA GLU A 78 -18.24 34.00 -11.83
C GLU A 78 -18.54 32.50 -11.64
N LEU A 79 -19.82 32.11 -11.58
CA LEU A 79 -20.22 30.70 -11.49
C LEU A 79 -19.74 29.87 -12.69
N SER A 80 -19.69 30.45 -13.89
CA SER A 80 -19.12 29.77 -15.07
C SER A 80 -17.62 29.53 -14.89
N ALA A 81 -16.87 30.55 -14.46
CA ALA A 81 -15.43 30.43 -14.21
C ALA A 81 -15.13 29.39 -13.12
N THR A 82 -15.89 29.40 -12.02
CA THR A 82 -15.75 28.39 -10.95
C THR A 82 -16.01 26.97 -11.46
N ARG A 83 -16.99 26.78 -12.36
CA ARG A 83 -17.24 25.45 -12.95
C ARG A 83 -16.07 24.95 -13.78
N ASP A 84 -15.44 25.83 -14.54
CA ASP A 84 -14.28 25.50 -15.36
C ASP A 84 -13.07 25.13 -14.47
N GLU A 85 -12.82 25.90 -13.41
CA GLU A 85 -11.77 25.59 -12.43
C GLU A 85 -12.02 24.25 -11.70
N LEU A 86 -13.27 23.99 -11.30
CA LEU A 86 -13.64 22.71 -10.69
C LEU A 86 -13.43 21.54 -11.66
N LYS A 87 -13.70 21.73 -12.95
CA LYS A 87 -13.44 20.72 -13.98
C LYS A 87 -11.95 20.41 -14.09
N LEU A 88 -11.11 21.45 -14.19
CA LEU A 88 -9.65 21.29 -14.23
C LEU A 88 -9.12 20.60 -12.96
N THR A 89 -9.66 20.97 -11.80
CA THR A 89 -9.30 20.35 -10.51
C THR A 89 -9.66 18.87 -10.46
N ARG A 90 -10.85 18.49 -10.96
CA ARG A 90 -11.25 17.07 -11.09
C ARG A 90 -10.33 16.30 -12.01
N GLU A 91 -9.96 16.87 -13.16
CA GLU A 91 -9.04 16.23 -14.10
C GLU A 91 -7.64 16.04 -13.48
N ALA A 92 -7.14 17.03 -12.73
CA ALA A 92 -5.88 16.93 -12.00
C ALA A 92 -5.93 15.84 -10.91
N HIS A 93 -7.01 15.79 -10.13
CA HIS A 93 -7.20 14.75 -9.13
C HIS A 93 -7.30 13.35 -9.75
N GLN A 94 -7.99 13.19 -10.87
CA GLN A 94 -8.06 11.88 -11.54
C GLN A 94 -6.67 11.43 -12.01
N LYS A 95 -5.87 12.34 -12.55
CA LYS A 95 -4.47 12.03 -12.92
C LYS A 95 -3.65 11.64 -11.69
N GLN A 96 -3.84 12.33 -10.56
CA GLN A 96 -3.16 12.00 -9.31
C GLN A 96 -3.54 10.60 -8.80
N VAL A 97 -4.82 10.24 -8.82
CA VAL A 97 -5.29 8.89 -8.45
C VAL A 97 -4.63 7.83 -9.33
N ASN A 98 -4.65 8.03 -10.66
CA ASN A 98 -4.02 7.09 -11.58
C ASN A 98 -2.50 6.93 -11.35
N ILE A 99 -1.81 8.00 -10.94
CA ILE A 99 -0.39 7.93 -10.57
C ILE A 99 -0.20 7.13 -9.28
N LEU A 100 -1.05 7.36 -8.27
CA LEU A 100 -1.00 6.63 -7.00
C LEU A 100 -1.27 5.14 -7.18
N GLU A 101 -2.24 4.76 -8.03
CA GLU A 101 -2.52 3.36 -8.36
C GLU A 101 -1.31 2.69 -9.03
N LYS A 102 -0.63 3.39 -9.95
CA LYS A 102 0.61 2.90 -10.57
C LYS A 102 1.76 2.78 -9.58
N GLN A 103 1.86 3.70 -8.62
CA GLN A 103 2.88 3.59 -7.57
C GLN A 103 2.58 2.41 -6.65
N ALA A 104 1.32 2.20 -6.26
CA ALA A 104 0.92 1.09 -5.42
C ALA A 104 1.28 -0.26 -6.06
N SER A 105 1.02 -0.44 -7.37
CA SER A 105 1.38 -1.69 -8.06
C SER A 105 2.89 -1.90 -8.16
N ILE A 106 3.69 -0.83 -8.35
CA ILE A 106 5.16 -0.92 -8.32
C ILE A 106 5.64 -1.34 -6.92
N TYR A 107 5.07 -0.75 -5.86
CA TYR A 107 5.42 -1.11 -4.49
C TYR A 107 5.08 -2.56 -4.16
N GLU A 108 3.94 -3.08 -4.64
CA GLU A 108 3.57 -4.49 -4.45
C GLU A 108 4.56 -5.44 -5.12
N ILE A 109 5.01 -5.13 -6.35
CA ILE A 109 6.02 -5.92 -7.05
C ILE A 109 7.35 -5.86 -6.29
N GLU A 110 7.80 -4.66 -5.90
CA GLU A 110 9.05 -4.50 -5.16
C GLU A 110 9.04 -5.21 -3.80
N GLN A 111 7.90 -5.21 -3.09
CA GLN A 111 7.72 -5.94 -1.84
C GLN A 111 7.91 -7.45 -2.05
N LYS A 112 7.33 -8.01 -3.13
CA LYS A 112 7.50 -9.42 -3.49
C LYS A 112 8.96 -9.73 -3.84
N ASP A 113 9.58 -8.92 -4.69
CA ASP A 113 10.98 -9.10 -5.08
C ASP A 113 11.92 -9.06 -3.86
N ARG A 114 11.67 -8.16 -2.90
CA ARG A 114 12.43 -8.07 -1.65
C ARG A 114 12.16 -9.24 -0.71
N ALA A 115 10.95 -9.79 -0.70
CA ALA A 115 10.63 -10.99 0.08
C ALA A 115 11.35 -12.20 -0.51
N GLU A 116 11.26 -12.40 -1.83
CA GLU A 116 11.94 -13.49 -2.55
C GLU A 116 13.45 -13.40 -2.41
N LYS A 117 14.03 -12.19 -2.52
CA LYS A 117 15.47 -11.99 -2.31
C LYS A 117 15.90 -12.33 -0.89
N ARG A 118 15.14 -11.92 0.13
CA ARG A 118 15.45 -12.27 1.54
C ARG A 118 15.36 -13.76 1.77
N ALA A 119 14.31 -14.42 1.25
CA ALA A 119 14.16 -15.87 1.34
C ALA A 119 15.31 -16.60 0.64
N LYS A 120 15.73 -16.11 -0.53
CA LYS A 120 16.91 -16.65 -1.25
C LYS A 120 18.20 -16.48 -0.46
N ASP A 121 18.49 -15.28 0.05
CA ASP A 121 19.71 -15.01 0.80
C ASP A 121 19.76 -15.86 2.08
N GLN A 122 18.62 -16.02 2.76
CA GLN A 122 18.48 -16.88 3.93
C GLN A 122 18.67 -18.36 3.58
N PHE A 123 18.06 -18.83 2.48
CA PHE A 123 18.23 -20.18 1.98
C PHE A 123 19.70 -20.48 1.66
N ASP A 124 20.38 -19.61 0.91
CA ASP A 124 21.79 -19.74 0.58
C ASP A 124 22.69 -19.78 1.82
N GLN A 125 22.39 -18.95 2.83
CA GLN A 125 23.10 -18.96 4.10
C GLN A 125 22.90 -20.28 4.84
N MET A 126 21.66 -20.80 4.88
CA MET A 126 21.38 -22.06 5.55
C MET A 126 22.00 -23.24 4.81
N LEU A 127 22.00 -23.27 3.47
CA LEU A 127 22.68 -24.32 2.72
C LEU A 127 24.19 -24.34 3.00
N ARG A 128 24.84 -23.17 3.11
CA ARG A 128 26.25 -23.08 3.49
C ARG A 128 26.49 -23.63 4.89
N ALA A 129 25.68 -23.20 5.87
CA ALA A 129 25.79 -23.70 7.23
C ALA A 129 25.53 -25.21 7.33
N LEU A 130 24.60 -25.75 6.54
CA LEU A 130 24.36 -27.20 6.44
C LEU A 130 25.57 -27.92 5.85
N ALA A 131 26.15 -27.40 4.76
CA ALA A 131 27.34 -27.97 4.15
C ALA A 131 28.54 -27.96 5.12
N ASP A 132 28.71 -26.88 5.88
CA ASP A 132 29.75 -26.78 6.91
C ASP A 132 29.52 -27.79 8.05
N LEU A 133 28.28 -27.92 8.53
CA LEU A 133 27.90 -28.89 9.57
C LEU A 133 28.18 -30.33 9.13
N VAL A 134 27.77 -30.67 7.92
CA VAL A 134 27.97 -31.99 7.31
C VAL A 134 29.45 -32.26 7.05
N GLY A 135 30.21 -31.25 6.61
CA GLY A 135 31.64 -31.38 6.35
C GLY A 135 32.55 -31.41 7.58
N ASN A 136 32.05 -31.00 8.74
CA ASN A 136 32.84 -30.99 9.96
C ASN A 136 32.91 -32.39 10.63
N GLU A 137 33.76 -33.26 10.10
CA GLU A 137 33.98 -34.66 10.54
C GLU A 137 34.16 -34.80 12.07
N ARG A 138 34.75 -33.81 12.74
CA ARG A 138 34.98 -33.82 14.20
C ARG A 138 33.68 -33.82 15.02
N GLU A 139 32.59 -33.29 14.47
CA GLU A 139 31.32 -33.19 15.17
C GLU A 139 30.53 -34.50 15.16
N TRP A 140 30.81 -35.41 14.23
CA TRP A 140 30.07 -36.66 14.08
C TRP A 140 30.60 -37.81 14.96
N GLY A 141 31.81 -37.65 15.49
CA GLY A 141 32.48 -38.65 16.34
C GLY A 141 32.89 -39.90 15.57
N GLU A 142 33.42 -40.90 16.27
CA GLU A 142 33.72 -42.22 15.70
C GLU A 142 32.72 -43.25 16.27
N PRO A 143 31.48 -43.37 15.76
CA PRO A 143 30.62 -44.47 16.12
C PRO A 143 31.17 -45.72 15.42
N TRP A 144 31.77 -46.61 16.19
CA TRP A 144 32.42 -47.81 15.67
C TRP A 144 31.43 -48.99 15.65
N VAL A 145 31.13 -49.54 14.47
CA VAL A 145 30.37 -50.80 14.32
C VAL A 145 31.33 -51.92 13.91
N PRO A 146 31.32 -53.10 14.54
CA PRO A 146 32.19 -54.21 14.13
C PRO A 146 31.88 -54.67 12.69
N SER A 147 32.87 -54.66 11.78
CA SER A 147 32.73 -55.30 10.47
C SER A 147 32.96 -56.81 10.61
N THR A 148 32.12 -57.62 9.98
CA THR A 148 32.31 -59.08 9.89
C THR A 148 33.28 -59.50 8.79
N THR A 149 33.47 -58.67 7.78
CA THR A 149 34.24 -58.98 6.57
C THR A 149 35.67 -58.44 6.62
N ARG A 150 35.99 -57.55 7.57
CA ARG A 150 37.35 -57.06 7.86
C ARG A 150 37.56 -56.94 9.37
N PRO A 151 38.76 -57.19 9.92
CA PRO A 151 39.07 -56.99 11.34
C PRO A 151 39.10 -55.51 11.77
N HIS A 152 38.41 -54.62 11.05
CA HIS A 152 38.42 -53.18 11.27
C HIS A 152 36.99 -52.71 11.57
N MET A 153 36.87 -51.85 12.58
CA MET A 153 35.60 -51.23 12.96
C MET A 153 35.15 -50.25 11.85
N LEU A 154 33.87 -50.27 11.48
CA LEU A 154 33.24 -49.32 10.58
C LEU A 154 32.96 -48.02 11.35
N ASN A 155 33.57 -46.92 10.92
CA ASN A 155 33.29 -45.61 11.52
C ASN A 155 32.06 -44.99 10.84
N LEU A 156 30.92 -45.02 11.53
CA LEU A 156 29.63 -44.50 11.10
C LEU A 156 29.66 -42.99 10.79
N GLY A 157 30.46 -42.21 11.52
CA GLY A 157 30.61 -40.78 11.30
C GLY A 157 31.23 -40.51 9.93
N THR A 158 32.28 -41.26 9.58
CA THR A 158 32.89 -41.20 8.25
C THR A 158 32.05 -41.85 7.16
N SER A 159 31.06 -42.69 7.48
CA SER A 159 30.24 -43.36 6.45
C SER A 159 28.96 -42.61 6.12
N VAL A 160 28.35 -41.91 7.08
CA VAL A 160 27.13 -41.11 6.81
C VAL A 160 27.47 -39.83 6.05
N PHE A 161 28.62 -39.21 6.32
CA PHE A 161 29.03 -37.95 5.70
C PHE A 161 30.45 -38.03 5.13
N ASN A 162 30.71 -39.06 4.31
CA ASN A 162 31.97 -39.18 3.58
C ASN A 162 32.04 -38.17 2.42
N LEU A 163 32.24 -36.90 2.75
CA LEU A 163 32.38 -35.87 1.74
C LEU A 163 33.75 -35.98 1.07
N LYS A 164 33.77 -36.25 -0.23
CA LYS A 164 34.98 -36.21 -1.06
C LYS A 164 35.15 -34.81 -1.60
N ASP A 165 35.96 -34.00 -0.91
CA ASP A 165 36.40 -32.65 -1.30
C ASP A 165 35.41 -31.90 -2.22
N PRO A 166 34.20 -31.57 -1.71
CA PRO A 166 33.16 -30.99 -2.55
C PRO A 166 33.59 -29.64 -3.12
N GLN A 167 33.39 -29.43 -4.43
CA GLN A 167 33.76 -28.17 -5.09
C GLN A 167 32.71 -27.07 -4.91
N SER A 168 31.53 -27.42 -4.40
CA SER A 168 30.43 -26.49 -4.14
C SER A 168 29.55 -26.94 -2.97
N VAL A 169 28.79 -26.00 -2.41
CA VAL A 169 27.78 -26.25 -1.36
C VAL A 169 26.77 -27.30 -1.82
N ASP A 170 26.30 -27.19 -3.06
CA ASP A 170 25.29 -28.10 -3.63
C ASP A 170 25.84 -29.52 -3.76
N GLU A 171 27.10 -29.65 -4.16
CA GLU A 171 27.79 -30.94 -4.23
C GLU A 171 27.97 -31.55 -2.84
N ALA A 172 28.37 -30.77 -1.84
CA ALA A 172 28.51 -31.23 -0.46
C ALA A 172 27.18 -31.82 0.07
N ILE A 173 26.08 -31.10 -0.15
CA ILE A 173 24.74 -31.55 0.26
C ILE A 173 24.34 -32.81 -0.50
N LYS A 174 24.59 -32.90 -1.81
CA LYS A 174 24.28 -34.11 -2.58
C LYS A 174 25.07 -35.32 -2.12
N GLN A 175 26.37 -35.15 -1.87
CA GLN A 175 27.20 -36.21 -1.33
C GLN A 175 26.70 -36.66 0.06
N ALA A 176 26.21 -35.73 0.88
CA ALA A 176 25.56 -36.03 2.16
C ALA A 176 24.28 -36.86 1.99
N VAL A 177 23.42 -36.48 1.03
CA VAL A 177 22.19 -37.21 0.72
C VAL A 177 22.52 -38.64 0.28
N SER A 178 23.44 -38.82 -0.68
CA SER A 178 23.84 -40.14 -1.16
C SER A 178 24.53 -40.98 -0.09
N SER A 179 25.40 -40.38 0.74
CA SER A 179 26.10 -41.09 1.81
C SER A 179 25.16 -41.51 2.94
N SER A 180 24.21 -40.66 3.32
CA SER A 180 23.18 -41.01 4.31
C SER A 180 22.28 -42.15 3.84
N GLN A 181 21.90 -42.16 2.56
CA GLN A 181 21.12 -43.24 1.96
C GLN A 181 21.92 -44.55 1.97
N HIS A 182 23.16 -44.53 1.50
CA HIS A 182 24.02 -45.72 1.50
C HIS A 182 24.25 -46.26 2.91
N CYS A 183 24.43 -45.38 3.89
CA CYS A 183 24.57 -45.79 5.29
C CYS A 183 23.29 -46.44 5.82
N HIS A 184 22.12 -45.86 5.53
CA HIS A 184 20.84 -46.43 5.90
C HIS A 184 20.65 -47.84 5.33
N GLU A 185 20.87 -48.02 4.02
CA GLU A 185 20.76 -49.33 3.33
C GLU A 185 21.75 -50.36 3.89
N THR A 186 22.99 -49.94 4.20
CA THR A 186 24.03 -50.82 4.73
C THR A 186 23.71 -51.29 6.15
N LEU A 187 23.23 -50.38 7.00
CA LEU A 187 22.88 -50.71 8.39
C LEU A 187 21.65 -51.60 8.47
N ASP A 188 20.63 -51.33 7.66
CA ASP A 188 19.41 -52.16 7.61
C ASP A 188 19.74 -53.62 7.29
N GLY A 189 20.59 -53.85 6.27
CA GLY A 189 21.09 -55.18 5.93
C GLY A 189 21.96 -55.82 7.03
N TYR A 190 22.74 -55.02 7.76
CA TYR A 190 23.60 -55.52 8.84
C TYR A 190 22.78 -55.95 10.07
N PHE A 191 21.82 -55.14 10.53
CA PHE A 191 21.00 -55.47 11.71
C PHE A 191 20.05 -56.64 11.50
N ALA A 192 19.69 -56.94 10.26
CA ALA A 192 19.00 -58.19 9.94
C ALA A 192 19.82 -59.45 10.32
N SER A 193 21.14 -59.32 10.51
CA SER A 193 22.06 -60.44 10.68
C SER A 193 22.78 -60.55 12.03
N GLN A 194 22.82 -59.50 12.88
CA GLN A 194 23.64 -59.48 14.11
C GLN A 194 23.05 -58.71 15.30
N THR A 195 23.52 -59.02 16.52
CA THR A 195 23.19 -58.32 17.77
C THR A 195 23.98 -57.00 17.90
N PRO A 196 23.32 -55.86 18.19
CA PRO A 196 23.97 -54.56 18.28
C PRO A 196 25.03 -54.51 19.40
N PHE A 197 26.16 -53.87 19.14
CA PHE A 197 27.09 -53.43 20.19
C PHE A 197 27.25 -51.92 20.09
N SER A 198 27.12 -51.25 21.23
CA SER A 198 27.04 -49.79 21.35
C SER A 198 28.33 -49.24 21.95
N LYS A 199 28.80 -48.14 21.37
CA LYS A 199 29.56 -47.12 22.09
C LYS A 199 29.12 -45.76 21.59
N SER A 200 28.30 -45.09 22.41
CA SER A 200 27.81 -43.71 22.33
C SER A 200 28.27 -42.92 21.10
N GLY A 201 27.60 -43.12 19.97
CA GLY A 201 27.67 -42.18 18.87
C GLY A 201 27.09 -40.84 19.31
N LYS A 202 27.56 -39.73 18.74
CA LYS A 202 27.04 -38.39 19.00
C LYS A 202 25.64 -38.23 18.37
N MET A 203 24.63 -38.90 18.92
CA MET A 203 23.23 -38.81 18.50
C MET A 203 22.76 -37.35 18.39
N ASP A 204 23.25 -36.50 19.28
CA ASP A 204 23.00 -35.06 19.28
C ASP A 204 23.36 -34.37 17.96
N ALA A 205 24.43 -34.79 17.27
CA ALA A 205 24.83 -34.22 15.97
C ALA A 205 23.81 -34.57 14.87
N TYR A 206 23.29 -35.79 14.88
CA TYR A 206 22.26 -36.24 13.94
C TYR A 206 20.92 -35.54 14.20
N ILE A 207 20.55 -35.37 15.48
CA ILE A 207 19.36 -34.61 15.87
C ILE A 207 19.51 -33.15 15.42
N ALA A 208 20.65 -32.52 15.68
CA ALA A 208 20.92 -31.14 15.29
C ALA A 208 20.86 -30.96 13.77
N CYS A 209 21.45 -31.88 13.00
CA CYS A 209 21.37 -31.83 11.54
C CYS A 209 19.96 -32.07 11.01
N LEU A 210 19.20 -33.02 11.57
CA LEU A 210 17.79 -33.22 11.19
C LEU A 210 16.95 -31.98 11.50
N ALA A 211 17.14 -31.35 12.66
CA ALA A 211 16.47 -30.10 13.01
C ALA A 211 16.83 -28.99 12.01
N PHE A 212 18.11 -28.85 11.67
CA PHE A 212 18.58 -27.86 10.71
C PHE A 212 17.99 -28.09 9.31
N VAL A 213 17.98 -29.34 8.82
CA VAL A 213 17.36 -29.68 7.53
C VAL A 213 15.87 -29.34 7.54
N LYS A 214 15.15 -29.62 8.64
CA LYS A 214 13.74 -29.23 8.77
C LYS A 214 13.54 -27.71 8.72
N ASP A 215 14.43 -26.94 9.34
CA ASP A 215 14.37 -25.47 9.27
C ASP A 215 14.57 -25.00 7.82
N VAL A 216 15.47 -25.61 7.06
CA VAL A 216 15.64 -25.33 5.61
C VAL A 216 14.37 -25.71 4.83
N MET A 217 13.77 -26.88 5.13
CA MET A 217 12.52 -27.32 4.50
C MET A 217 11.36 -26.36 4.81
N GLY A 218 11.35 -25.73 5.98
CA GLY A 218 10.35 -24.73 6.37
C GLY A 218 10.35 -23.47 5.49
N LEU A 219 11.45 -23.19 4.79
CA LEU A 219 11.52 -22.06 3.85
C LEU A 219 10.88 -22.34 2.49
N TYR A 220 10.53 -23.60 2.19
CA TYR A 220 10.14 -24.01 0.83
C TYR A 220 9.04 -23.14 0.22
N ASP A 221 7.98 -22.83 0.98
CA ASP A 221 6.84 -22.07 0.46
C ASP A 221 7.22 -20.64 0.05
N ASP A 222 8.17 -20.03 0.77
CA ASP A 222 8.66 -18.66 0.55
C ASP A 222 9.71 -18.57 -0.57
N LEU A 223 10.18 -19.70 -1.10
CA LEU A 223 11.17 -19.73 -2.17
C LEU A 223 10.56 -19.39 -3.54
N GLY A 224 11.31 -18.60 -4.31
CA GLY A 224 11.04 -18.39 -5.73
C GLY A 224 11.22 -19.68 -6.56
N PRO A 225 10.69 -19.73 -7.80
CA PRO A 225 10.65 -20.95 -8.63
C PRO A 225 12.00 -21.62 -8.83
N ASP A 226 13.05 -20.85 -9.13
CA ASP A 226 14.40 -21.39 -9.36
C ASP A 226 15.00 -22.00 -8.08
N GLN A 227 14.67 -21.44 -6.91
CA GLN A 227 15.15 -21.96 -5.63
C GLN A 227 14.38 -23.21 -5.20
N LYS A 228 13.07 -23.30 -5.50
CA LYS A 228 12.30 -24.55 -5.32
C LYS A 228 12.89 -25.67 -6.16
N LEU A 229 13.21 -25.41 -7.42
CA LEU A 229 13.86 -26.39 -8.29
C LEU A 229 15.22 -26.83 -7.74
N ARG A 230 16.02 -25.88 -7.23
CA ARG A 230 17.30 -26.20 -6.58
C ARG A 230 17.11 -27.01 -5.30
N PHE A 231 16.14 -26.65 -4.46
CA PHE A 231 15.78 -27.40 -3.25
C PHE A 231 15.43 -28.86 -3.59
N ASP A 232 14.56 -29.07 -4.58
CA ASP A 232 14.16 -30.40 -5.03
C ASP A 232 15.36 -31.19 -5.58
N PHE A 233 16.20 -30.52 -6.37
CA PHE A 233 17.43 -31.09 -6.93
C PHE A 233 18.45 -31.52 -5.87
N LEU A 234 18.50 -30.82 -4.73
CA LEU A 234 19.41 -31.15 -3.63
C LEU A 234 18.96 -32.37 -2.83
N GLY A 235 17.69 -32.77 -2.89
CA GLY A 235 17.20 -33.96 -2.20
C GLY A 235 17.10 -33.80 -0.68
N LEU A 236 16.85 -32.59 -0.18
CA LEU A 236 16.78 -32.31 1.26
C LEU A 236 15.68 -33.10 1.98
N THR A 237 14.56 -33.37 1.30
CA THR A 237 13.50 -34.26 1.81
C THR A 237 14.04 -35.67 2.06
N GLN A 238 14.78 -36.24 1.10
CA GLN A 238 15.39 -37.56 1.24
C GLN A 238 16.42 -37.58 2.37
N LEU A 239 17.24 -36.53 2.50
CA LEU A 239 18.20 -36.43 3.60
C LEU A 239 17.49 -36.42 4.97
N SER A 240 16.41 -35.67 5.11
CA SER A 240 15.58 -35.62 6.32
C SER A 240 15.00 -37.00 6.68
N GLU A 241 14.50 -37.73 5.68
CA GLU A 241 13.97 -39.09 5.85
C GLU A 241 15.06 -40.08 6.25
N ASN A 242 16.22 -40.05 5.58
CA ASN A 242 17.36 -40.90 5.90
C ASN A 242 17.85 -40.66 7.34
N LEU A 243 17.99 -39.39 7.74
CA LEU A 243 18.42 -39.03 9.10
C LEU A 243 17.40 -39.47 10.15
N ARG A 244 16.10 -39.31 9.87
CA ARG A 244 15.04 -39.80 10.76
C ARG A 244 15.12 -41.32 10.91
N ALA A 245 15.23 -42.05 9.80
CA ALA A 245 15.31 -43.50 9.82
C ALA A 245 16.54 -43.98 10.61
N LEU A 246 17.70 -43.33 10.43
CA LEU A 246 18.90 -43.62 11.21
C LEU A 246 18.71 -43.37 12.72
N LEU A 247 18.03 -42.29 13.11
CA LEU A 247 17.75 -41.97 14.52
C LEU A 247 16.76 -42.95 15.18
N GLU A 248 15.87 -43.55 14.39
CA GLU A 248 14.89 -44.54 14.86
C GLU A 248 15.49 -45.96 14.98
N MET A 249 16.70 -46.20 14.44
CA MET A 249 17.39 -47.48 14.59
C MET A 249 17.86 -47.69 16.04
N ASN A 250 17.80 -48.95 16.52
CA ASN A 250 18.27 -49.35 17.87
C ASN A 250 19.80 -49.24 18.10
N ILE A 251 20.52 -48.54 17.23
CA ILE A 251 21.99 -48.39 17.28
C ILE A 251 22.46 -47.41 18.36
N TRP A 252 21.54 -46.60 18.89
CA TRP A 252 21.84 -45.55 19.85
C TRP A 252 21.66 -45.97 21.31
N LEU A 253 21.10 -47.15 21.57
CA LEU A 253 20.91 -47.65 22.93
C LEU A 253 22.27 -47.97 23.56
N GLU A 254 22.55 -47.43 24.75
CA GLU A 254 23.72 -47.84 25.53
C GLU A 254 23.59 -49.33 25.86
N SER A 255 24.60 -50.14 25.54
CA SER A 255 24.60 -51.52 26.00
C SER A 255 24.70 -51.48 27.52
N GLU A 256 23.65 -51.88 28.24
CA GLU A 256 23.71 -52.10 29.67
C GLU A 256 24.91 -53.02 29.93
N ALA A 257 25.92 -52.49 30.63
CA ALA A 257 27.17 -53.19 30.87
C ALA A 257 26.90 -54.44 31.75
N THR A 258 26.76 -55.59 31.11
CA THR A 258 26.88 -56.92 31.74
C THR A 258 28.33 -57.32 31.89
#